data_AF-M0C2J8-F1
#
_entry.id   AF-M0C2J8-F1
#
_cell.length_a   1.000
_cell.length_b   1.000
_cell.length_c   1.000
_cell.angle_alpha   90.00
_cell.angle_beta   90.00
_cell.angle_gamma   90.00
#
_symmetry.space_group_name_H-M   'P 1'
#
loop_
_entity.id
_entity.type
_entity.pdbx_description
1 polymer ?
#
loop_
_entity_poly.entity_id
_entity_poly.type
_entity_poly.pdbx_seq_one_letter_code
_entity_poly.pdbx_strand_id
1 'polypeptide(L)' 'IGRNIDEVLRSLRALQKSDDDGVAAPADWPNNEKFGDQVLLSPPGTEADAQDRKAEAADDDELNYYDWWFVTRDQ' A
#
# COMPACT_ATOMS: atom_id res chain seq x y z
N ILE A 1 -21.12 3.52 -26.21
CA ILE A 1 -19.97 3.42 -25.28
C ILE A 1 -20.52 3.53 -23.87
N GLY A 2 -20.23 2.55 -23.00
CA GLY A 2 -20.69 2.51 -21.61
C GLY A 2 -19.53 2.67 -20.62
N ARG A 3 -19.83 3.01 -19.37
CA ARG A 3 -18.84 3.06 -18.28
C ARG A 3 -18.53 1.63 -17.79
N ASN A 4 -17.33 1.44 -17.25
CA ASN A 4 -16.97 0.23 -16.52
C ASN A 4 -17.37 0.40 -15.05
N ILE A 5 -18.47 -0.24 -14.62
CA ILE A 5 -18.97 -0.13 -13.24
C ILE A 5 -18.06 -0.85 -12.24
N ASP A 6 -17.46 -1.97 -12.65
CA ASP A 6 -16.56 -2.74 -11.78
C ASP A 6 -15.33 -1.89 -11.41
N GLU A 7 -14.82 -1.09 -12.35
CA GLU A 7 -13.70 -0.19 -12.09
C GLU A 7 -14.06 0.97 -11.16
N VAL A 8 -15.29 1.48 -11.23
CA VAL A 8 -15.79 2.49 -10.28
C VAL A 8 -15.88 1.90 -8.87
N LEU A 9 -16.39 0.68 -8.73
CA LEU A 9 -16.47 0.00 -7.44
C LEU A 9 -15.09 -0.34 -6.88
N ARG A 10 -14.16 -0.79 -7.73
CA ARG A 10 -12.77 -1.06 -7.34
C ARG A 10 -12.09 0.21 -6.82
N SER A 11 -12.22 1.31 -7.55
CA SER A 11 -11.66 2.61 -7.17
C SER A 11 -12.25 3.11 -5.85
N LEU A 12 -13.56 3.00 -5.65
CA LEU A 12 -14.22 3.41 -4.40
C LEU A 12 -13.70 2.59 -3.20
N ARG A 13 -13.57 1.27 -3.34
CA ARG A 13 -13.03 0.41 -2.28
C ARG A 13 -11.59 0.75 -1.93
N ALA A 14 -10.76 1.00 -2.94
CA ALA A 14 -9.38 1.42 -2.74
C ALA A 14 -9.29 2.76 -2.00
N LEU A 15 -10.15 3.72 -2.34
CA LEU A 15 -10.23 5.01 -1.65
C LEU A 15 -10.67 4.86 -0.19
N GLN A 16 -11.70 4.05 0.08
CA GLN A 16 -12.18 3.78 1.45
C GLN A 16 -11.08 3.12 2.30
N LYS A 17 -10.42 2.08 1.77
CA LYS A 17 -9.31 1.41 2.45
C LYS A 17 -8.14 2.36 2.73
N SER A 18 -7.85 3.25 1.79
CA SER A 18 -6.79 4.25 1.93
C SER A 18 -7.08 5.24 3.06
N ASP A 19 -8.32 5.72 3.16
CA ASP A 19 -8.77 6.65 4.19
C ASP A 19 -8.83 5.99 5.58
N ASP A 20 -9.38 4.78 5.67
CA ASP A 20 -9.56 4.05 6.93
C ASP A 20 -8.21 3.63 7.56
N ASP A 21 -7.26 3.16 6.74
CA ASP A 21 -6.01 2.56 7.23
C ASP A 21 -4.78 3.48 7.07
N GLY A 22 -4.92 4.63 6.39
CA GLY A 22 -3.80 5.54 6.12
C GLY A 22 -2.75 4.97 5.16
N VAL A 23 -3.16 4.06 4.26
CA VAL A 23 -2.29 3.35 3.30
C VAL A 23 -2.57 3.77 1.87
N ALA A 24 -1.67 3.47 0.95
CA ALA A 24 -1.88 3.65 -0.48
C ALA A 24 -2.17 2.31 -1.15
N ALA A 25 -3.17 2.27 -2.03
CA ALA A 25 -3.46 1.07 -2.82
C ALA A 25 -2.56 1.02 -4.07
N PRO A 26 -1.89 -0.12 -4.36
CA PRO A 26 -1.11 -0.28 -5.59
C PRO A 26 -2.00 -0.25 -6.84
N ALA A 27 -1.35 -0.16 -8.01
CA ALA A 27 -2.03 -0.30 -9.30
C ALA A 27 -2.82 -1.62 -9.35
N ASP A 28 -4.03 -1.58 -9.92
CA ASP A 28 -4.93 -2.73 -10.04
C ASP A 28 -5.29 -3.47 -8.73
N TRP A 29 -5.02 -2.85 -7.56
CA TRP A 29 -5.43 -3.41 -6.27
C TRP A 29 -6.93 -3.75 -6.26
N PRO A 30 -7.33 -4.92 -5.72
CA PRO A 30 -6.55 -5.91 -4.97
C PRO A 30 -5.90 -7.02 -5.83
N ASN A 31 -5.80 -6.84 -7.14
CA ASN A 31 -5.24 -7.83 -8.07
C ASN A 31 -3.93 -7.32 -8.70
N ASN A 32 -3.09 -6.63 -7.92
CA ASN A 32 -1.81 -6.15 -8.44
C ASN A 32 -0.95 -7.35 -8.90
N GLU A 33 -0.29 -7.23 -10.05
CA GLU A 33 0.51 -8.30 -10.65
C GLU A 33 1.63 -8.84 -9.72
N LYS A 34 2.20 -7.98 -8.87
CA LYS A 34 3.33 -8.33 -8.00
C LYS A 34 2.97 -8.44 -6.53
N PHE A 35 2.02 -7.62 -6.09
CA PHE A 35 1.71 -7.43 -4.68
C PHE A 35 0.30 -7.88 -4.31
N GLY A 36 -0.50 -8.37 -5.27
CA GLY A 36 -1.87 -8.82 -5.00
C GLY A 36 -2.71 -7.75 -4.30
N ASP A 37 -3.16 -8.09 -3.09
CA ASP A 37 -4.00 -7.26 -2.22
C ASP A 37 -3.22 -6.53 -1.11
N GLN A 38 -1.89 -6.63 -1.10
CA GLN A 38 -1.03 -5.83 -0.23
C GLN A 38 -1.25 -4.34 -0.46
N VAL A 39 -0.98 -3.56 0.58
CA VAL A 39 -1.07 -2.10 0.56
C VAL A 39 0.32 -1.48 0.76
N LEU A 40 0.53 -0.27 0.22
CA LEU A 40 1.74 0.50 0.44
C LEU A 40 1.59 1.37 1.67
N LEU A 41 2.60 1.38 2.53
CA LEU A 41 2.69 2.38 3.58
C LEU A 41 3.05 3.75 2.97
N SER A 42 2.57 4.81 3.60
CA SER A 42 2.99 6.17 3.22
C SER A 42 4.52 6.30 3.33
N PRO A 43 5.17 6.92 2.33
CA PRO A 43 6.61 7.07 2.35
C PRO A 43 7.01 8.01 3.51
N PRO A 44 8.14 7.73 4.18
CA PRO A 44 8.64 8.57 5.27
C PRO A 44 8.95 9.98 4.76
N GLY A 45 8.67 10.97 5.60
CA GLY A 45 8.88 12.39 5.29
C GLY A 45 10.29 12.89 5.59
N THR A 46 11.03 12.17 6.46
CA THR A 46 12.38 12.52 6.89
C THR A 46 13.33 11.32 6.85
N GLU A 47 14.64 11.58 6.93
CA GLU A 47 15.65 10.52 6.99
C GLU A 47 15.55 9.70 8.29
N ALA A 48 15.16 10.34 9.40
CA ALA A 48 14.92 9.63 10.66
C ALA A 48 13.76 8.64 10.52
N ASP A 49 12.62 9.07 9.95
CA ASP A 49 11.47 8.21 9.71
C ASP A 49 11.82 7.02 8.78
N ALA A 50 12.72 7.24 7.81
CA ALA A 50 13.20 6.19 6.91
C ALA A 50 14.06 5.14 7.65
N GLN A 51 14.89 5.57 8.60
CA GLN A 51 15.67 4.65 9.45
C GLN A 51 14.76 3.86 10.39
N ASP A 52 13.78 4.53 11.00
CA ASP A 52 12.78 3.90 11.88
C ASP A 52 11.96 2.86 11.11
N ARG A 53 11.49 3.20 9.90
CA ARG A 53 10.74 2.27 9.03
C ARG A 53 11.55 1.03 8.66
N LYS A 54 12.86 1.19 8.43
CA LYS A 54 13.75 0.06 8.12
C LYS A 54 13.96 -0.85 9.33
N ALA A 55 14.04 -0.28 10.53
CA ALA A 55 14.14 -1.05 11.76
C ALA A 55 12.82 -1.80 12.04
N GLU A 56 11.68 -1.12 11.91
CA GLU A 56 10.34 -1.70 12.06
C GLU A 56 10.13 -2.90 11.13
N ALA A 57 10.45 -2.75 9.85
CA ALA A 57 10.32 -3.84 8.87
C ALA A 57 11.37 -4.96 9.01
N ALA A 58 12.39 -4.79 9.86
CA ALA A 58 13.32 -5.87 10.20
C ALA A 58 12.81 -6.73 11.37
N ASP A 59 11.89 -6.19 12.18
CA ASP A 59 11.31 -6.83 13.35
C ASP A 59 9.88 -7.36 13.10
N ASP A 60 9.20 -6.88 12.05
CA ASP A 60 7.84 -7.25 11.67
C ASP A 60 7.79 -8.02 10.33
N ASP A 61 7.46 -9.30 10.40
CA ASP A 61 7.36 -10.19 9.24
C ASP A 61 6.17 -9.83 8.29
N GLU A 62 5.22 -9.01 8.74
CA GLU A 62 4.09 -8.53 7.93
C GLU A 62 4.50 -7.37 6.99
N LEU A 63 5.69 -6.79 7.20
CA LEU A 63 6.23 -5.70 6.40
C LEU A 63 7.26 -6.19 5.38
N ASN A 64 6.99 -5.91 4.12
CA ASN A 64 7.91 -6.19 3.03
C ASN A 64 8.68 -4.91 2.67
N TYR A 65 9.94 -4.82 3.11
CA TYR A 65 10.82 -3.69 2.82
C TYR A 65 11.55 -3.88 1.47
N TYR A 66 11.26 -3.02 0.49
CA TYR A 66 11.99 -2.99 -0.79
C TYR A 66 13.00 -1.85 -0.85
N ASP A 67 12.59 -0.67 -0.38
CA ASP A 67 13.41 0.53 -0.27
C ASP A 67 12.81 1.47 0.78
N TRP A 68 13.53 2.53 1.16
CA TRP A 68 13.12 3.44 2.24
C TRP A 68 11.75 4.10 1.99
N TRP A 69 11.40 4.33 0.73
CA TRP A 69 10.13 4.90 0.29
C TRP A 69 9.10 3.85 -0.15
N PHE A 70 9.49 2.57 -0.20
CA PHE A 70 8.67 1.49 -0.72
C PHE A 70 8.64 0.30 0.24
N VAL A 71 7.65 0.33 1.12
CA VAL A 71 7.33 -0.75 2.06
C VAL A 71 5.88 -1.15 1.86
N THR A 72 5.61 -2.43 1.64
CA THR A 72 4.25 -2.98 1.59
C THR A 72 3.92 -3.71 2.87
N ARG A 73 2.62 -3.83 3.15
CA ARG A 73 2.07 -4.59 4.28
C ARG A 73 1.00 -5.54 3.76
N ASP A 74 1.00 -6.76 4.29
CA ASP A 74 -0.07 -7.74 4.06
C ASP A 74 -1.40 -7.28 4.70
N GLN A 75 -2.52 -7.87 4.28
CA GLN A 75 -3.86 -7.60 4.86
C GLN A 75 -4.20 -8.56 6.00
#